data_AF-A0A2T4LKD4-F1
#
_entry.id   AF-A0A2T4LKD4-F1
#
_cell.length_a   1.000
_cell.length_b   1.000
_cell.length_c   1.000
_cell.angle_alpha   90.00
_cell.angle_beta   90.00
_cell.angle_gamma   90.00
#
_symmetry.space_group_name_H-M   'P 1'
#
loop_
_entity.id
_entity.type
_entity.pdbx_description
1 polymer ?
#
loop_
_entity_poly.entity_id
_entity_poly.type
_entity_poly.pdbx_seq_one_letter_code
_entity_poly.pdbx_strand_id
1 'polypeptide(L)'
;VVAILGGAKVSDKIGVITNLLKIADKVLIGGGMSYTFFKAQGKEIGLSLLEEDKVDFAKELLERAGDQIVLPVDCKIAKEFSNDAEITVVSTDDIPADQEAMDVGPKTVDLFKEQLQGAHTVVWNGPMGVFELSNFAKGTIGVCEAIAELK
;
A
#
# COMPACT_ATOMS: atom_id res chain seq x y z
N VAL A 1 -16.46 4.27 -8.20
CA VAL A 1 -15.07 4.24 -8.72
C VAL A 1 -14.15 3.83 -7.58
N VAL A 2 -13.28 2.84 -7.78
CA VAL A 2 -12.23 2.48 -6.81
C VAL A 2 -10.87 2.90 -7.37
N ALA A 3 -10.07 3.59 -6.57
CA ALA A 3 -8.72 3.97 -6.92
C ALA A 3 -7.71 3.09 -6.19
N ILE A 4 -6.66 2.64 -6.89
CA ILE A 4 -5.53 1.92 -6.31
C ILE A 4 -4.27 2.75 -6.58
N LEU A 5 -3.55 3.11 -5.52
CA LEU A 5 -2.37 3.94 -5.58
C LEU A 5 -1.20 3.21 -4.92
N GLY A 6 -0.08 3.16 -5.62
CA GLY A 6 1.13 2.52 -5.13
C GLY A 6 2.39 3.21 -5.60
N GLY A 7 3.52 2.52 -5.43
CA GLY A 7 4.85 3.06 -5.67
C GLY A 7 5.57 3.48 -4.39
N ALA A 8 6.75 4.08 -4.55
CA ALA A 8 7.69 4.30 -3.46
C ALA A 8 7.46 5.58 -2.65
N LYS A 9 6.87 6.62 -3.26
CA LYS A 9 6.79 7.97 -2.68
C LYS A 9 5.37 8.53 -2.69
N VAL A 10 4.97 9.12 -1.58
CA VAL A 10 3.76 9.94 -1.42
C VAL A 10 3.86 11.21 -2.25
N SER A 11 5.04 11.86 -2.28
CA SER A 11 5.26 13.13 -2.98
C SER A 11 4.85 13.07 -4.46
N ASP A 12 5.17 11.97 -5.14
CA ASP A 12 4.82 11.73 -6.55
C ASP A 12 3.30 11.58 -6.78
N LYS A 13 2.53 11.29 -5.72
CA LYS A 13 1.10 10.93 -5.80
C LYS A 13 0.16 11.93 -5.14
N ILE A 14 0.66 12.98 -4.48
CA ILE A 14 -0.16 13.98 -3.74
C ILE A 14 -1.34 14.49 -4.58
N GLY A 15 -1.06 14.94 -5.81
CA GLY A 15 -2.09 15.50 -6.69
C GLY A 15 -3.13 14.46 -7.12
N VAL A 16 -2.69 13.23 -7.38
CA VAL A 16 -3.54 12.10 -7.75
C VAL A 16 -4.43 11.71 -6.58
N ILE A 17 -3.87 11.51 -5.39
CA ILE A 17 -4.62 11.19 -4.16
C ILE A 17 -5.69 12.26 -3.90
N THR A 18 -5.28 13.53 -3.90
CA THR A 18 -6.17 14.66 -3.56
C THR A 18 -7.35 14.77 -4.53
N ASN A 19 -7.15 14.46 -5.81
CA ASN A 19 -8.22 14.48 -6.79
C ASN A 19 -9.09 13.22 -6.73
N LEU A 20 -8.49 12.03 -6.58
CA LEU A 20 -9.25 10.79 -6.51
C LEU A 20 -10.11 10.69 -5.25
N LEU A 21 -9.67 11.23 -4.12
CA LEU A 21 -10.49 11.31 -2.90
C LEU A 21 -11.80 12.11 -3.09
N LYS A 22 -11.89 12.97 -4.10
CA LYS A 22 -13.14 13.71 -4.40
C LYS A 22 -14.15 12.90 -5.19
N ILE A 23 -13.73 11.81 -5.84
CA ILE A 23 -14.54 11.10 -6.84
C ILE A 23 -14.59 9.57 -6.63
N ALA A 24 -13.64 8.99 -5.92
CA ALA A 24 -13.56 7.56 -5.67
C ALA A 24 -14.34 7.20 -4.41
N ASP A 25 -15.03 6.06 -4.41
CA ASP A 25 -15.71 5.54 -3.22
C ASP A 25 -14.70 4.96 -2.23
N LYS A 26 -13.61 4.38 -2.74
CA LYS A 26 -12.48 3.87 -1.98
C LYS A 26 -11.15 4.20 -2.66
N VAL A 27 -10.13 4.46 -1.86
CA VAL A 27 -8.73 4.67 -2.28
C VAL A 27 -7.86 3.66 -1.54
N LEU A 28 -7.42 2.63 -2.26
CA LEU A 28 -6.54 1.58 -1.76
C LEU A 28 -5.09 2.04 -1.94
N ILE A 29 -4.32 2.14 -0.87
CA ILE A 29 -2.92 2.60 -0.92
C ILE A 29 -1.99 1.43 -0.59
N GLY A 30 -1.02 1.15 -1.46
CA GLY A 30 0.01 0.13 -1.24
C GLY A 30 1.41 0.63 -1.57
N GLY A 31 2.37 -0.29 -1.71
CA GLY A 31 3.76 0.06 -2.02
C GLY A 31 4.48 0.77 -0.87
N GLY A 32 5.71 1.20 -1.14
CA GLY A 32 6.56 1.91 -0.17
C GLY A 32 5.91 3.18 0.41
N MET A 33 5.09 3.87 -0.40
CA MET A 33 4.40 5.08 0.05
C MET A 33 3.41 4.83 1.19
N SER A 34 2.90 3.61 1.36
CA SER A 34 1.95 3.27 2.44
C SER A 34 2.58 3.39 3.83
N TYR A 35 3.90 3.21 3.96
CA TYR A 35 4.58 3.27 5.26
C TYR A 35 4.66 4.69 5.84
N THR A 36 4.65 5.73 5.00
CA THR A 36 4.44 7.11 5.48
C THR A 36 3.06 7.29 6.13
N PHE A 37 2.01 6.62 5.63
CA PHE A 37 0.68 6.64 6.25
C PHE A 37 0.66 5.87 7.57
N PHE A 38 1.33 4.72 7.65
CA PHE A 38 1.47 4.00 8.92
C PHE A 38 2.26 4.80 9.96
N LYS A 39 3.32 5.50 9.54
CA LYS A 39 4.05 6.41 10.42
C LYS A 39 3.17 7.54 10.93
N ALA A 40 2.29 8.09 10.09
CA ALA A 40 1.30 9.10 10.47
C ALA A 40 0.26 8.58 11.49
N GLN A 41 0.00 7.27 11.50
CA GLN A 41 -0.81 6.60 12.53
C GLN A 41 -0.03 6.28 13.82
N GLY A 42 1.27 6.61 13.88
CA GLY A 42 2.13 6.33 15.02
C GLY A 42 2.65 4.89 15.09
N LYS A 43 2.57 4.12 14.01
CA LYS A 43 3.06 2.74 13.96
C LYS A 43 4.56 2.66 13.71
N GLU A 44 5.16 1.55 14.13
CA GLU A 44 6.52 1.17 13.74
C GLU A 44 6.53 0.66 12.29
N ILE A 45 7.54 1.05 11.53
CA ILE A 45 7.71 0.66 10.13
C ILE A 45 9.10 0.08 9.84
N GLY A 46 9.97 0.02 10.86
CA GLY A 46 11.34 -0.45 10.73
C GLY A 46 12.14 0.40 9.76
N LEU A 47 12.80 -0.27 8.82
CA LEU A 47 13.63 0.34 7.78
C LEU A 47 12.85 0.70 6.51
N SER A 48 11.51 0.55 6.53
CA SER A 48 10.66 0.82 5.37
C SER A 48 10.72 2.27 4.92
N LEU A 49 10.51 2.49 3.62
CA LEU A 49 10.55 3.82 3.00
C LEU A 49 9.64 4.83 3.74
N LEU A 50 10.22 5.97 4.09
CA LEU A 50 9.55 7.04 4.81
C LEU A 50 9.88 8.40 4.18
N GLU A 51 8.84 9.18 3.90
CA GLU A 51 8.95 10.61 3.60
C GLU A 51 8.51 11.41 4.83
N GLU A 52 9.47 11.72 5.71
CA GLU A 52 9.21 12.40 7.00
C GLU A 52 8.46 13.72 6.81
N ASP A 53 8.82 14.49 5.78
CA ASP A 53 8.19 15.77 5.42
C ASP A 53 6.78 15.60 4.79
N LYS A 54 6.25 14.38 4.75
CA LYS A 54 4.91 14.05 4.26
C LYS A 54 4.04 13.36 5.31
N VAL A 55 4.56 13.12 6.51
CA VAL A 55 3.80 12.51 7.61
C VAL A 55 2.60 13.36 8.00
N ASP A 56 2.77 14.68 8.17
CA ASP A 56 1.67 15.60 8.51
C ASP A 56 0.58 15.61 7.42
N PHE A 57 0.99 15.58 6.16
CA PHE A 57 0.06 15.50 5.03
C PHE A 57 -0.71 14.17 5.01
N ALA A 58 -0.02 13.05 5.22
CA ALA A 58 -0.66 11.74 5.30
C ALA A 58 -1.65 11.68 6.48
N LYS A 59 -1.32 12.30 7.61
CA LYS A 59 -2.22 12.42 8.77
C LYS A 59 -3.48 13.22 8.44
N GLU A 60 -3.34 14.40 7.84
CA GLU A 60 -4.47 15.22 7.40
C GLU A 60 -5.37 14.45 6.42
N LEU A 61 -4.77 13.72 5.48
CA LEU A 61 -5.51 12.89 4.54
C LEU A 61 -6.31 11.79 5.22
N LEU A 62 -5.71 11.07 6.19
CA LEU A 62 -6.40 10.01 6.93
C LEU A 62 -7.57 10.58 7.73
N GLU A 63 -7.38 11.73 8.38
CA GLU A 63 -8.44 12.42 9.13
C GLU A 63 -9.58 12.86 8.22
N ARG A 64 -9.26 13.39 7.02
CA ARG A 64 -10.25 13.87 6.06
C ARG A 64 -10.99 12.75 5.33
N ALA A 65 -10.27 11.69 4.97
CA ALA A 65 -10.82 10.60 4.16
C ALA A 65 -11.53 9.53 4.99
N GLY A 66 -11.21 9.40 6.29
CA GLY A 66 -11.83 8.40 7.16
C GLY A 66 -11.69 6.99 6.59
N ASP A 67 -12.81 6.28 6.47
CA ASP A 67 -12.87 4.91 5.96
C ASP A 67 -12.72 4.80 4.42
N GLN A 68 -12.63 5.94 3.71
CA GLN A 68 -12.42 5.97 2.26
C GLN A 68 -11.00 5.50 1.89
N ILE A 69 -9.99 5.75 2.74
CA ILE A 69 -8.63 5.23 2.55
C ILE A 69 -8.53 3.85 3.18
N VAL A 70 -8.03 2.89 2.39
CA VAL A 70 -7.75 1.53 2.84
C VAL A 70 -6.25 1.29 2.74
N LEU A 71 -5.63 0.93 3.87
CA LEU A 71 -4.20 0.62 3.97
C LEU A 71 -3.96 -0.89 4.10
N PRO A 72 -2.72 -1.37 3.87
CA PRO A 72 -2.36 -2.78 4.07
C PRO A 72 -2.57 -3.27 5.51
N VAL A 73 -2.92 -4.54 5.66
CA VAL A 73 -3.10 -5.19 6.97
C VAL A 73 -1.99 -6.19 7.29
N ASP A 74 -1.23 -6.58 6.27
CA ASP A 74 -0.04 -7.40 6.40
C ASP A 74 0.97 -7.04 5.30
N CYS A 75 2.24 -7.35 5.53
CA CYS A 75 3.32 -7.07 4.60
C CYS A 75 4.38 -8.18 4.61
N LYS A 76 5.13 -8.26 3.53
CA LYS A 76 6.34 -9.07 3.43
C LYS A 76 7.54 -8.21 3.81
N ILE A 77 8.27 -8.67 4.81
CA ILE A 77 9.45 -8.01 5.36
C ILE A 77 10.71 -8.82 5.10
N ALA A 78 11.83 -8.13 5.00
CA ALA A 78 13.16 -8.71 4.95
C ALA A 78 14.18 -7.78 5.60
N LYS A 79 15.32 -8.34 6.03
CA LYS A 79 16.47 -7.56 6.54
C LYS A 79 17.30 -6.91 5.44
N GLU A 80 17.23 -7.44 4.22
CA GLU A 80 18.05 -7.01 3.09
C GLU A 80 17.17 -6.74 1.87
N PHE A 81 17.47 -5.66 1.16
CA PHE A 81 16.84 -5.34 -0.13
C PHE A 81 17.42 -6.24 -1.23
N SER A 82 16.97 -7.49 -1.26
CA SER A 82 17.43 -8.52 -2.21
C SER A 82 16.30 -9.47 -2.54
N ASN A 83 16.24 -9.94 -3.79
CA ASN A 83 15.27 -10.96 -4.18
C ASN A 83 15.41 -12.25 -3.36
N ASP A 84 16.61 -12.55 -2.87
CA ASP A 84 16.94 -13.82 -2.20
C ASP A 84 16.95 -13.70 -0.67
N ALA A 85 16.54 -12.55 -0.14
CA ALA A 85 16.46 -12.34 1.31
C ALA A 85 15.44 -13.29 1.96
N GLU A 86 15.64 -13.59 3.25
CA GLU A 86 14.67 -14.36 4.03
C GLU A 86 13.41 -13.51 4.26
N ILE A 87 12.30 -13.94 3.67
CA ILE A 87 11.02 -13.22 3.71
C ILE A 87 10.15 -13.76 4.84
N THR A 88 9.68 -12.85 5.70
CA THR A 88 8.62 -13.14 6.67
C THR A 88 7.37 -12.33 6.32
N VAL A 89 6.19 -12.88 6.59
CA VAL A 89 4.92 -12.15 6.50
C VAL A 89 4.48 -11.77 7.90
N VAL A 90 4.23 -10.49 8.14
CA VAL A 90 3.79 -9.95 9.45
C VAL A 90 2.57 -9.05 9.29
N SER A 91 1.86 -8.81 10.38
CA SER A 91 0.88 -7.71 10.45
C SER A 91 1.57 -6.37 10.22
N THR A 92 0.89 -5.39 9.63
CA THR A 92 1.42 -4.02 9.55
C THR A 92 1.55 -3.34 10.92
N ASP A 93 0.99 -3.94 11.98
CA ASP A 93 1.20 -3.53 13.37
C ASP A 93 2.48 -4.11 14.01
N ASP A 94 3.09 -5.12 13.39
CA ASP A 94 4.16 -5.93 13.98
C ASP A 94 5.47 -5.88 13.15
N ILE A 95 5.71 -4.78 12.43
CA ILE A 95 6.94 -4.62 11.63
C ILE A 95 8.15 -4.46 12.57
N PRO A 96 9.16 -5.35 12.51
CA PRO A 96 10.36 -5.23 13.33
C PRO A 96 11.20 -4.01 12.96
N ALA A 97 11.85 -3.41 13.95
CA ALA A 97 12.67 -2.21 13.78
C ALA A 97 13.87 -2.41 12.80
N ASP A 98 14.35 -3.64 12.62
CA ASP A 98 15.51 -3.99 11.81
C ASP A 98 15.15 -4.55 10.43
N GLN A 99 13.89 -4.43 9.98
CA GLN A 99 13.42 -4.96 8.69
C GLN A 99 12.70 -3.92 7.86
N GLU A 100 12.75 -4.11 6.55
CA GLU A 100 12.05 -3.30 5.54
C GLU A 100 10.90 -4.11 4.96
N ALA A 101 9.74 -3.47 4.79
CA ALA A 101 8.57 -4.06 4.19
C ALA A 101 8.52 -3.74 2.68
N MET A 102 8.61 -4.79 1.86
CA MET A 102 8.91 -4.67 0.43
C MET A 102 7.76 -5.10 -0.50
N ASP A 103 6.71 -5.73 0.02
CA ASP A 103 5.49 -6.08 -0.70
C ASP A 103 4.33 -6.19 0.28
N VAL A 104 3.10 -6.07 -0.20
CA VAL A 104 1.92 -6.35 0.62
C VAL A 104 1.79 -7.86 0.87
N GLY A 105 1.22 -8.23 2.01
CA GLY A 105 0.96 -9.61 2.35
C GLY A 105 -0.32 -10.15 1.70
N PRO A 106 -0.57 -11.47 1.80
CA PRO A 106 -1.74 -12.10 1.21
C PRO A 106 -3.07 -11.58 1.76
N LYS A 107 -3.15 -11.24 3.06
CA LYS A 107 -4.41 -10.73 3.63
C LYS A 107 -4.76 -9.35 3.07
N THR A 108 -3.76 -8.54 2.75
CA THR A 108 -3.95 -7.26 2.08
C THR A 108 -4.44 -7.45 0.65
N VAL A 109 -3.91 -8.44 -0.07
CA VAL A 109 -4.42 -8.77 -1.41
C VAL A 109 -5.90 -9.17 -1.34
N ASP A 110 -6.27 -10.02 -0.38
CA ASP A 110 -7.66 -10.42 -0.16
C ASP A 110 -8.55 -9.23 0.21
N LEU A 111 -8.09 -8.37 1.12
CA LEU A 111 -8.77 -7.13 1.49
C LEU A 111 -8.98 -6.24 0.27
N PHE A 112 -7.95 -6.02 -0.56
CA PHE A 112 -8.06 -5.16 -1.72
C PHE A 112 -9.02 -5.77 -2.76
N LYS A 113 -8.99 -7.09 -2.94
CA LYS A 113 -9.96 -7.82 -3.77
C LYS A 113 -11.40 -7.63 -3.29
N GLU A 114 -11.63 -7.64 -1.98
CA GLU A 114 -12.93 -7.36 -1.38
C GLU A 114 -13.39 -5.92 -1.66
N GLN A 115 -12.51 -4.94 -1.44
CA GLN A 115 -12.83 -3.53 -1.68
C GLN A 115 -13.07 -3.19 -3.17
N LEU A 116 -12.63 -4.05 -4.08
CA LEU A 116 -12.89 -3.93 -5.51
C LEU A 116 -14.25 -4.51 -5.93
N GLN A 117 -14.92 -5.31 -5.11
CA GLN A 117 -16.20 -5.92 -5.47
C GLN A 117 -17.27 -4.83 -5.72
N GLY A 118 -17.98 -4.95 -6.84
CA GLY A 118 -18.98 -3.97 -7.26
C GLY A 118 -18.41 -2.68 -7.85
N ALA A 119 -17.09 -2.55 -8.00
CA ALA A 119 -16.49 -1.41 -8.66
C ALA A 119 -16.72 -1.46 -10.18
N HIS A 120 -17.55 -0.56 -10.70
CA HIS A 120 -17.75 -0.41 -12.16
C HIS A 120 -16.57 0.27 -12.88
N THR A 121 -15.66 0.89 -12.13
CA THR A 121 -14.50 1.57 -12.69
C THR A 121 -13.37 1.51 -11.68
N VAL A 122 -12.21 1.04 -12.14
CA VAL A 122 -10.99 0.97 -11.35
C VAL A 122 -9.92 1.84 -12.01
N VAL A 123 -9.28 2.70 -11.22
CA VAL A 123 -8.10 3.46 -11.64
C VAL A 123 -6.91 2.98 -10.85
N TRP A 124 -5.92 2.39 -11.52
CA TRP A 124 -4.72 1.88 -10.87
C TRP A 124 -3.47 2.67 -11.29
N ASN A 125 -2.73 3.18 -10.30
CA ASN A 125 -1.49 3.91 -10.50
C ASN A 125 -0.41 3.52 -9.46
N GLY A 126 0.40 2.52 -9.81
CA GLY A 126 1.62 2.16 -9.08
C GLY A 126 1.57 0.78 -8.41
N PRO A 127 2.70 0.08 -8.30
CA PRO A 127 2.78 -1.28 -7.79
C PRO A 127 2.59 -1.34 -6.26
N MET A 128 2.29 -2.55 -5.75
CA MET A 128 2.06 -2.80 -4.31
C MET A 128 3.35 -3.16 -3.55
N GLY A 129 4.43 -3.41 -4.28
CA GLY A 129 5.73 -3.79 -3.73
C GLY A 129 6.85 -3.58 -4.75
N VAL A 130 8.04 -4.06 -4.43
CA VAL A 130 9.23 -4.05 -5.30
C VAL A 130 9.08 -5.16 -6.34
N PHE A 131 8.16 -4.96 -7.29
CA PHE A 131 7.75 -5.98 -8.26
C PHE A 131 8.89 -6.43 -9.21
N GLU A 132 9.96 -5.65 -9.31
CA GLU A 132 11.20 -5.99 -10.01
C GLU A 132 11.93 -7.18 -9.36
N LEU A 133 11.70 -7.41 -8.06
CA LEU A 133 12.17 -8.59 -7.34
C LEU A 133 11.04 -9.62 -7.31
N SER A 134 11.22 -10.71 -8.05
CA SER A 134 10.18 -11.76 -8.24
C SER A 134 9.51 -12.24 -6.94
N ASN A 135 10.25 -12.34 -5.83
CA ASN A 135 9.71 -12.79 -4.54
C ASN A 135 8.84 -11.71 -3.83
N PHE A 136 8.96 -10.45 -4.24
CA PHE A 136 8.20 -9.28 -3.81
C PHE A 136 7.21 -8.76 -4.88
N ALA A 137 6.94 -9.56 -5.91
CA ALA A 137 5.99 -9.19 -6.97
C ALA A 137 4.55 -9.68 -6.70
N LYS A 138 4.35 -10.64 -5.77
CA LYS A 138 3.06 -11.33 -5.63
C LYS A 138 1.92 -10.41 -5.19
N GLY A 139 2.17 -9.40 -4.37
CA GLY A 139 1.14 -8.44 -3.99
C GLY A 139 0.65 -7.62 -5.19
N THR A 140 1.58 -7.14 -6.01
CA THR A 140 1.27 -6.43 -7.26
C THR A 140 0.50 -7.32 -8.25
N ILE A 141 0.94 -8.58 -8.42
CA ILE A 141 0.28 -9.55 -9.30
C ILE A 141 -1.13 -9.88 -8.77
N GLY A 142 -1.28 -10.16 -7.48
CA GLY A 142 -2.57 -10.53 -6.91
C GLY A 142 -3.61 -9.41 -7.01
N VAL A 143 -3.20 -8.15 -6.82
CA VAL A 143 -4.07 -7.00 -7.08
C VAL A 143 -4.40 -6.87 -8.57
N CYS A 144 -3.44 -7.09 -9.45
CA CYS A 144 -3.68 -7.08 -10.90
C CYS A 144 -4.70 -8.16 -11.33
N GLU A 145 -4.56 -9.39 -10.82
CA GLU A 145 -5.48 -10.49 -11.05
C GLU A 145 -6.87 -10.17 -10.50
N ALA A 146 -6.96 -9.60 -9.29
CA ALA A 146 -8.23 -9.18 -8.70
C ALA A 146 -8.99 -8.18 -9.59
N ILE A 147 -8.28 -7.24 -10.23
CA ILE A 147 -8.87 -6.30 -11.19
C ILE A 147 -9.33 -7.04 -12.46
N ALA A 148 -8.51 -7.96 -12.98
CA ALA A 148 -8.83 -8.71 -14.19
C ALA A 148 -10.04 -9.65 -14.03
N GLU A 149 -10.31 -10.10 -12.81
CA GLU A 149 -11.44 -10.96 -12.45
C GLU A 149 -12.75 -10.19 -12.18
N LEU A 150 -12.73 -8.85 -12.17
CA LEU A 150 -13.93 -8.05 -11.98
C LEU A 150 -14.91 -8.27 -13.14
N LYS A 151 -16.19 -8.46 -12.77
CA LYS A 151 -17.30 -8.70 -13.70
C LYS A 151 -18.18 -7.47 -13.82
#